data_AF-A0A255TU97-F1
#
_entry.id   AF-A0A255TU97-F1
#
_cell.length_a   1.000
_cell.length_b   1.000
_cell.length_c   1.000
_cell.angle_alpha   90.00
_cell.angle_beta   90.00
_cell.angle_gamma   90.00
#
_symmetry.space_group_name_H-M   'P 1'
#
loop_
_entity.id
_entity.type
_entity.pdbx_description
1 polymer ?
#
loop_
_entity_poly.entity_id
_entity_poly.type
_entity_poly.pdbx_seq_one_letter_code
_entity_poly.pdbx_strand_id
1 'polypeptide(L)'
;MILNNAIIEDIKEKSSLLFDKAGDFSILSSLIFKETGRNIGVTTLKRLFHYIQDDRKASEYTLNTIALYVGYNSWEEYSSAKNLVSDWGYNDETLYIHALEINTKIFIQYLDRKITFVVVNHEGENYLKVVSSENSSLKINDLLFVYKIRKGEILEAEKVIRGDSIGNYKTHGEIINVELIKD
;
A
#
# COMPACT_ATOMS: atom_id res chain seq x y z
N MET A 1 -20.00 -9.08 7.09
CA MET A 1 -18.88 -8.57 6.27
C MET A 1 -19.45 -7.48 5.40
N ILE A 2 -18.97 -6.27 5.59
CA ILE A 2 -19.33 -5.10 4.79
C ILE A 2 -18.30 -5.04 3.66
N LEU A 3 -18.73 -4.68 2.45
CA LEU A 3 -17.80 -4.47 1.35
C LEU A 3 -16.99 -3.21 1.66
N ASN A 4 -15.68 -3.28 1.47
CA ASN A 4 -14.86 -2.08 1.59
C ASN A 4 -15.09 -1.15 0.39
N ASN A 5 -14.58 0.07 0.50
CA ASN A 5 -14.80 1.09 -0.52
C ASN A 5 -14.27 0.68 -1.90
N ALA A 6 -13.14 -0.04 -1.97
CA ALA A 6 -12.58 -0.49 -3.24
C ALA A 6 -13.54 -1.42 -4.01
N ILE A 7 -14.17 -2.37 -3.31
CA ILE A 7 -15.15 -3.26 -3.92
C ILE A 7 -16.40 -2.49 -4.36
N ILE A 8 -16.83 -1.52 -3.55
CA ILE A 8 -17.98 -0.68 -3.86
C ILE A 8 -17.73 0.13 -5.13
N GLU A 9 -16.54 0.70 -5.29
CA GLU A 9 -16.16 1.45 -6.50
C GLU A 9 -16.13 0.54 -7.73
N ASP A 10 -15.55 -0.66 -7.67
CA ASP A 10 -15.59 -1.61 -8.80
C ASP A 10 -17.03 -1.95 -9.22
N ILE A 11 -17.92 -2.15 -8.25
CA ILE A 11 -19.34 -2.42 -8.53
C ILE A 11 -20.01 -1.19 -9.15
N LYS A 12 -19.68 0.04 -8.71
CA LYS A 12 -20.20 1.28 -9.30
C LYS A 12 -19.70 1.46 -10.73
N GLU A 13 -18.41 1.30 -10.99
CA GLU A 13 -17.81 1.40 -12.32
C GLU A 13 -18.48 0.40 -13.28
N LYS A 14 -18.61 -0.86 -12.85
CA LYS A 14 -19.23 -1.93 -13.63
C LYS A 14 -20.73 -1.69 -13.87
N SER A 15 -21.48 -1.29 -12.85
CA SER A 15 -22.94 -1.10 -12.95
C SER A 15 -23.38 0.25 -13.51
N SER A 16 -22.47 1.23 -13.54
CA SER A 16 -22.79 2.65 -13.77
C SER A 16 -23.84 3.23 -12.80
N LEU A 17 -24.00 2.63 -11.61
CA LEU A 17 -24.91 3.09 -10.56
C LEU A 17 -24.15 3.89 -9.51
N LEU A 18 -24.83 4.86 -8.89
CA LEU A 18 -24.27 5.67 -7.81
C LEU A 18 -24.65 5.14 -6.41
N PHE A 19 -25.69 4.30 -6.33
CA PHE A 19 -26.27 3.79 -5.07
C PHE A 19 -26.79 4.90 -4.15
N ASP A 20 -27.23 6.02 -4.73
CA ASP A 20 -27.88 7.13 -4.02
C ASP A 20 -29.39 6.89 -3.84
N LYS A 21 -29.96 5.91 -4.55
CA LYS A 21 -31.38 5.57 -4.52
C LYS A 21 -31.60 4.12 -4.09
N ALA A 22 -32.65 3.89 -3.32
CA ALA A 22 -33.04 2.55 -2.89
C ALA A 22 -33.35 1.58 -4.06
N GLY A 23 -33.73 2.12 -5.23
CA GLY A 23 -34.00 1.35 -6.45
C GLY A 23 -32.74 0.80 -7.13
N ASP A 24 -31.57 1.40 -6.91
CA ASP A 24 -30.32 0.99 -7.53
C ASP A 24 -29.93 -0.43 -7.13
N PHE A 25 -30.25 -0.84 -5.89
CA PHE A 25 -30.02 -2.20 -5.43
C PHE A 25 -30.86 -3.25 -6.15
N SER A 26 -32.08 -2.89 -6.60
CA SER A 26 -32.91 -3.77 -7.43
C SER A 26 -32.32 -3.91 -8.84
N ILE A 27 -31.78 -2.81 -9.38
CA ILE A 27 -31.09 -2.81 -10.67
C ILE A 27 -29.82 -3.67 -10.58
N LEU A 28 -28.98 -3.46 -9.55
CA LEU A 28 -27.78 -4.24 -9.31
C LEU A 28 -28.09 -5.74 -9.17
N SER A 29 -29.12 -6.10 -8.40
CA SER A 29 -29.55 -7.50 -8.27
C SER A 29 -29.88 -8.12 -9.63
N SER A 30 -30.55 -7.37 -10.50
CA SER A 30 -30.89 -7.80 -11.86
C SER A 30 -29.66 -7.91 -12.77
N LEU A 31 -28.71 -6.96 -12.67
CA LEU A 31 -27.45 -6.97 -13.43
C LEU A 31 -26.57 -8.17 -13.04
N ILE A 32 -26.42 -8.43 -11.74
CA ILE A 32 -25.68 -9.58 -11.22
C ILE A 32 -26.28 -10.88 -11.74
N PHE A 33 -27.61 -11.03 -11.69
CA PHE A 33 -28.27 -12.23 -12.20
C PHE A 33 -28.06 -12.41 -13.71
N LYS A 34 -28.21 -11.32 -14.48
CA LYS A 34 -28.02 -11.35 -15.94
C LYS A 34 -26.62 -11.78 -16.35
N GLU A 35 -25.59 -11.34 -15.63
CA GLU A 35 -24.20 -11.64 -15.98
C GLU A 35 -23.69 -12.97 -15.40
N THR A 36 -24.08 -13.29 -14.17
CA THR A 36 -23.49 -14.43 -13.43
C THR A 36 -24.40 -15.66 -13.38
N GLY A 37 -25.69 -15.50 -13.69
CA GLY A 37 -26.73 -16.52 -13.46
C GLY A 37 -27.02 -16.77 -11.97
N ARG A 38 -26.43 -16.00 -11.05
CA ARG A 38 -26.57 -16.15 -9.60
C ARG A 38 -27.41 -15.02 -9.02
N ASN A 39 -28.13 -15.33 -7.95
CA ASN A 39 -29.01 -14.37 -7.30
C ASN A 39 -28.41 -13.86 -5.99
N ILE A 40 -28.43 -12.53 -5.81
CA ILE A 40 -28.24 -11.89 -4.51
C ILE A 40 -29.47 -11.03 -4.22
N GLY A 41 -30.12 -11.30 -3.09
CA GLY A 41 -31.30 -10.53 -2.68
C GLY A 41 -30.97 -9.07 -2.38
N VAL A 42 -31.90 -8.16 -2.69
CA VAL A 42 -31.76 -6.70 -2.49
C VAL A 42 -31.40 -6.35 -1.05
N THR A 43 -32.00 -7.03 -0.07
CA THR A 43 -31.69 -6.83 1.36
C THR A 43 -30.25 -7.24 1.71
N THR A 44 -29.73 -8.28 1.05
CA THR A 44 -28.33 -8.70 1.21
C THR A 44 -27.40 -7.65 0.61
N LEU A 45 -27.70 -7.12 -0.58
CA LEU A 45 -26.91 -6.04 -1.20
C LEU A 45 -26.92 -4.78 -0.32
N LYS A 46 -28.09 -4.35 0.17
CA LYS A 46 -28.20 -3.20 1.07
C LYS A 46 -27.32 -3.35 2.31
N ARG A 47 -27.29 -4.53 2.93
CA ARG A 47 -26.38 -4.82 4.05
C ARG A 47 -24.91 -4.72 3.65
N LEU A 48 -24.55 -5.32 2.51
CA LEU A 48 -23.16 -5.34 2.04
C LEU A 48 -22.61 -3.93 1.78
N PHE A 49 -23.46 -3.00 1.35
CA PHE A 49 -23.15 -1.58 1.13
C PHE A 49 -23.31 -0.71 2.38
N HIS A 50 -23.53 -1.31 3.55
CA HIS A 50 -23.79 -0.60 4.81
C HIS A 50 -25.04 0.31 4.81
N TYR A 51 -25.97 0.09 3.87
CA TYR A 51 -27.26 0.80 3.82
C TYR A 51 -28.21 0.37 4.96
N ILE A 52 -27.99 -0.83 5.50
CA ILE A 52 -28.70 -1.38 6.67
C ILE A 52 -27.65 -1.99 7.59
N GLN A 53 -27.74 -1.71 8.90
CA GLN A 53 -26.87 -2.33 9.90
C GLN A 53 -27.28 -3.79 10.14
N ASP A 54 -26.38 -4.72 9.83
CA ASP A 54 -26.52 -6.15 10.10
C ASP A 54 -25.13 -6.80 10.06
N ASP A 55 -24.72 -7.39 11.18
CA ASP A 55 -23.36 -7.89 11.42
C ASP A 55 -23.09 -9.27 10.81
N ARG A 56 -24.06 -9.87 10.13
CA ARG A 56 -23.89 -11.20 9.52
C ARG A 56 -22.77 -11.20 8.48
N LYS A 57 -21.94 -12.25 8.52
CA LYS A 57 -20.93 -12.50 7.50
C LYS A 57 -21.60 -12.85 6.17
N ALA A 58 -21.05 -12.33 5.07
CA ALA A 58 -21.47 -12.74 3.74
C ALA A 58 -21.07 -14.21 3.55
N SER A 59 -21.93 -14.99 2.91
CA SER A 59 -21.57 -16.36 2.53
C SER A 59 -20.55 -16.34 1.39
N GLU A 60 -19.74 -17.39 1.31
CA GLU A 60 -18.82 -17.60 0.19
C GLU A 60 -19.54 -17.55 -1.17
N TYR A 61 -20.75 -18.10 -1.25
CA TYR A 61 -21.59 -17.98 -2.45
C TYR A 61 -21.86 -16.52 -2.85
N THR A 62 -22.19 -15.68 -1.88
CA THR A 62 -22.46 -14.24 -2.11
C THR A 62 -21.19 -13.54 -2.59
N LEU A 63 -20.07 -13.83 -1.95
CA LEU A 63 -18.77 -13.25 -2.28
C LEU A 63 -18.29 -13.66 -3.68
N ASN A 64 -18.33 -14.96 -3.99
CA ASN A 64 -17.99 -15.47 -5.33
C ASN A 64 -18.93 -14.90 -6.41
N THR A 65 -20.19 -14.63 -6.07
CA THR A 65 -21.13 -14.00 -7.02
C THR A 65 -20.75 -12.55 -7.33
N ILE A 66 -20.30 -11.79 -6.33
CA ILE A 66 -19.79 -10.43 -6.55
C ILE A 66 -18.53 -10.48 -7.41
N ALA A 67 -17.58 -11.36 -7.09
CA ALA A 67 -16.36 -11.53 -7.87
C ALA A 67 -16.65 -11.83 -9.35
N LEU A 68 -17.57 -12.76 -9.62
CA LEU A 68 -18.03 -13.06 -10.99
C LEU A 68 -18.60 -11.84 -11.70
N TYR A 69 -19.42 -11.05 -11.00
CA TYR A 69 -20.02 -9.85 -11.59
C TYR A 69 -18.98 -8.79 -11.97
N VAL A 70 -17.95 -8.60 -11.15
CA VAL A 70 -16.85 -7.67 -11.44
C VAL A 70 -15.78 -8.27 -12.37
N GLY A 71 -15.93 -9.53 -12.81
CA GLY A 71 -15.11 -10.14 -13.86
C GLY A 71 -14.03 -11.12 -13.41
N TYR A 72 -14.10 -11.63 -12.16
CA TYR A 72 -13.14 -12.58 -11.59
C TYR A 72 -13.80 -13.95 -11.36
N ASN A 73 -13.04 -15.05 -11.36
CA ASN A 73 -13.62 -16.39 -11.26
C ASN A 73 -14.03 -16.76 -9.82
N SER A 74 -13.37 -16.19 -8.82
CA SER A 74 -13.65 -16.44 -7.41
C SER A 74 -13.39 -15.20 -6.55
N TRP A 75 -13.98 -15.19 -5.36
CA TRP A 75 -13.71 -14.18 -4.34
C TRP A 75 -12.25 -14.19 -3.91
N GLU A 76 -11.62 -15.35 -3.84
CA GLU A 76 -10.19 -15.47 -3.55
C GLU A 76 -9.36 -14.74 -4.60
N GLU A 77 -9.59 -15.02 -5.89
CA GLU A 77 -8.90 -14.33 -7.00
C GLU A 77 -9.13 -12.81 -6.96
N TYR A 78 -10.39 -12.41 -6.76
CA TYR A 78 -10.75 -10.99 -6.68
C TYR A 78 -10.11 -10.29 -5.48
N SER A 79 -10.16 -10.92 -4.30
CA SER A 79 -9.63 -10.37 -3.06
C SER A 79 -8.11 -10.32 -3.07
N SER A 80 -7.42 -11.28 -3.68
CA SER A 80 -5.98 -11.22 -3.94
C SER A 80 -5.62 -10.12 -4.93
N ALA A 81 -6.33 -10.01 -6.06
CA ALA A 81 -6.07 -8.98 -7.06
C ALA A 81 -6.28 -7.55 -6.53
N LYS A 82 -7.16 -7.38 -5.54
CA LYS A 82 -7.49 -6.09 -4.92
C LYS A 82 -6.81 -5.86 -3.57
N ASN A 83 -5.90 -6.77 -3.14
CA ASN A 83 -5.25 -6.73 -1.82
C ASN A 83 -6.27 -6.58 -0.65
N LEU A 84 -7.45 -7.19 -0.78
CA LEU A 84 -8.56 -7.13 0.19
C LEU A 84 -8.44 -8.19 1.29
N VAL A 85 -7.65 -9.22 1.03
CA VAL A 85 -7.15 -10.09 2.10
C VAL A 85 -6.05 -9.31 2.80
N SER A 86 -6.21 -9.09 4.10
CA SER A 86 -5.13 -8.52 4.91
C SER A 86 -3.97 -9.51 4.89
N ASP A 87 -3.00 -9.28 4.01
CA ASP A 87 -1.79 -10.07 3.94
C ASP A 87 -1.00 -9.85 5.22
N TRP A 88 -0.98 -10.86 6.09
CA TRP A 88 -0.03 -10.94 7.18
C TRP A 88 1.34 -11.23 6.54
N GLY A 89 2.14 -10.18 6.33
CA GLY A 89 3.40 -10.26 5.59
C GLY A 89 3.37 -9.63 4.18
N TYR A 90 2.46 -8.68 3.92
CA TYR A 90 2.52 -7.85 2.72
C TYR A 90 3.92 -7.23 2.60
N ASN A 91 4.60 -7.47 1.48
CA ASN A 91 5.90 -6.91 1.19
C ASN A 91 5.69 -5.44 0.77
N ASP A 92 5.30 -4.62 1.74
CA ASP A 92 5.46 -3.19 1.61
C ASP A 92 6.96 -2.99 1.41
N GLU A 93 7.40 -2.35 0.33
CA GLU A 93 8.81 -2.08 -0.01
C GLU A 93 9.45 -1.08 0.99
N THR A 94 9.09 -1.21 2.28
CA THR A 94 9.56 -0.46 3.43
C THR A 94 10.78 -1.18 3.98
N LEU A 95 11.93 -0.54 3.83
CA LEU A 95 13.17 -0.97 4.45
C LEU A 95 13.24 -0.36 5.87
N TYR A 96 13.12 -1.20 6.89
CA TYR A 96 13.36 -0.82 8.28
C TYR A 96 14.85 -0.88 8.57
N ILE A 97 15.50 0.26 8.81
CA ILE A 97 16.97 0.35 8.86
C ILE A 97 17.56 -0.44 10.03
N HIS A 98 16.85 -0.47 11.16
CA HIS A 98 17.22 -1.27 12.34
C HIS A 98 17.23 -2.79 12.07
N ALA A 99 16.54 -3.26 11.03
CA ALA A 99 16.45 -4.68 10.67
C ALA A 99 17.40 -5.08 9.52
N LEU A 100 18.11 -4.13 8.93
CA LEU A 100 19.04 -4.42 7.82
C LEU A 100 20.40 -4.88 8.33
N GLU A 101 21.04 -5.75 7.56
CA GLU A 101 22.40 -6.20 7.84
C GLU A 101 23.42 -5.08 7.59
N ILE A 102 24.44 -5.01 8.43
CA ILE A 102 25.58 -4.10 8.23
C ILE A 102 26.23 -4.37 6.88
N ASN A 103 26.70 -3.31 6.22
CA ASN A 103 27.22 -3.30 4.84
C ASN A 103 26.17 -3.44 3.73
N THR A 104 24.88 -3.56 4.05
CA THR A 104 23.82 -3.47 3.03
C THR A 104 23.89 -2.11 2.34
N LYS A 105 23.98 -2.10 1.01
CA LYS A 105 23.97 -0.89 0.19
C LYS A 105 22.57 -0.58 -0.30
N ILE A 106 22.16 0.67 -0.12
CA ILE A 106 20.82 1.14 -0.49
C ILE A 106 20.97 2.33 -1.41
N PHE A 107 20.45 2.22 -2.62
CA PHE A 107 20.31 3.35 -3.53
C PHE A 107 18.91 3.94 -3.41
N ILE A 108 18.83 5.27 -3.34
CA ILE A 108 17.56 5.98 -3.46
C ILE A 108 17.65 7.06 -4.52
N GLN A 109 16.49 7.36 -5.12
CA GLN A 109 16.30 8.52 -5.98
C GLN A 109 15.05 9.29 -5.57
N TYR A 110 15.16 10.61 -5.53
CA TYR A 110 14.03 11.53 -5.39
C TYR A 110 14.33 12.80 -6.20
N LEU A 111 13.35 13.32 -6.93
CA LEU A 111 13.56 14.39 -7.91
C LEU A 111 14.76 14.07 -8.84
N ASP A 112 15.70 15.00 -8.99
CA ASP A 112 16.94 14.89 -9.76
C ASP A 112 18.14 14.40 -8.92
N ARG A 113 17.89 13.90 -7.70
CA ARG A 113 18.91 13.56 -6.71
C ARG A 113 19.05 12.07 -6.57
N LYS A 114 20.30 11.62 -6.50
CA LYS A 114 20.68 10.20 -6.42
C LYS A 114 21.64 10.03 -5.26
N ILE A 115 21.33 9.11 -4.35
CA ILE A 115 22.12 8.90 -3.14
C ILE A 115 22.27 7.41 -2.91
N THR A 116 23.49 7.00 -2.57
CA THR A 116 23.77 5.63 -2.12
C THR A 116 24.22 5.68 -0.67
N PHE A 117 23.60 4.83 0.14
CA PHE A 117 23.94 4.61 1.53
C PHE A 117 24.54 3.21 1.71
N VAL A 118 25.29 3.06 2.79
CA VAL A 118 25.64 1.76 3.36
C VAL A 118 25.20 1.72 4.82
N VAL A 119 24.60 0.61 5.24
CA VAL A 119 24.20 0.40 6.63
C VAL A 119 25.45 0.19 7.49
N VAL A 120 25.58 0.96 8.56
CA VAL A 120 26.68 0.87 9.54
C VAL A 120 26.13 0.84 10.95
N ASN A 121 26.84 0.22 11.89
CA ASN A 121 26.51 0.33 13.30
C ASN A 121 27.20 1.58 13.88
N HIS A 122 26.44 2.40 14.60
CA HIS A 122 26.94 3.56 15.32
C HIS A 122 26.19 3.68 16.65
N GLU A 123 26.93 3.71 17.75
CA GLU A 123 26.36 3.77 19.11
C GLU A 123 25.37 2.63 19.44
N GLY A 124 25.56 1.45 18.86
CA GLY A 124 24.69 0.29 19.07
C GLY A 124 23.47 0.23 18.17
N GLU A 125 23.22 1.26 17.37
CA GLU A 125 22.09 1.36 16.44
C GLU A 125 22.54 1.33 14.97
N ASN A 126 21.63 0.97 14.06
CA ASN A 126 21.91 1.01 12.63
C ASN A 126 21.70 2.43 12.07
N TYR A 127 22.72 2.95 11.41
CA TYR A 127 22.73 4.22 10.70
C TYR A 127 22.97 4.00 9.21
N LEU A 128 22.56 4.98 8.40
CA LEU A 128 22.89 5.05 6.99
C LEU A 128 24.07 6.00 6.79
N LYS A 129 25.20 5.45 6.33
CA LYS A 129 26.35 6.25 5.93
C LYS A 129 26.28 6.58 4.45
N VAL A 130 26.37 7.86 4.09
CA VAL A 130 26.39 8.29 2.67
C VAL A 130 27.71 7.87 2.02
N VAL A 131 27.64 7.10 0.94
CA VAL A 131 28.81 6.68 0.14
C VAL A 131 28.83 7.31 -1.25
N SER A 132 27.68 7.72 -1.78
CA SER A 132 27.57 8.51 -3.01
C SER A 132 26.42 9.51 -2.88
N SER A 133 26.58 10.70 -3.46
CA SER A 133 25.59 11.77 -3.41
C SER A 133 25.69 12.68 -4.63
N GLU A 134 24.63 12.75 -5.43
CA GLU A 134 24.48 13.61 -6.60
C GLU A 134 23.31 14.58 -6.38
N ASN A 135 23.55 15.87 -6.62
CA ASN A 135 22.58 16.96 -6.47
C ASN A 135 21.92 17.08 -5.08
N SER A 136 22.46 16.41 -4.05
CA SER A 136 21.94 16.45 -2.68
C SER A 136 22.75 17.33 -1.73
N SER A 137 22.09 17.83 -0.68
CA SER A 137 22.74 18.52 0.44
C SER A 137 23.42 17.57 1.43
N LEU A 138 23.11 16.27 1.36
CA LEU A 138 23.87 15.22 2.04
C LEU A 138 25.25 15.06 1.40
N LYS A 139 26.27 14.88 2.23
CA LYS A 139 27.67 14.75 1.83
C LYS A 139 28.18 13.35 2.16
N ILE A 140 29.16 12.90 1.39
CA ILE A 140 29.84 11.62 1.63
C ILE A 140 30.36 11.61 3.08
N ASN A 141 30.17 10.49 3.77
CA ASN A 141 30.42 10.26 5.19
C ASN A 141 29.41 10.86 6.19
N ASP A 142 28.35 11.54 5.75
CA ASP A 142 27.25 11.86 6.68
C ASP A 142 26.65 10.55 7.22
N LEU A 143 26.34 10.52 8.52
CA LEU A 143 25.65 9.42 9.19
C LEU A 143 24.22 9.84 9.50
N LEU A 144 23.24 9.08 9.01
CA LEU A 144 21.82 9.38 9.17
C LEU A 144 21.16 8.31 10.04
N PHE A 145 20.46 8.74 11.09
CA PHE A 145 19.53 7.90 11.83
C PHE A 145 18.15 8.02 11.18
N VAL A 146 17.74 6.95 10.50
CA VAL A 146 16.50 6.88 9.72
C VAL A 146 15.74 5.65 10.20
N TYR A 147 14.46 5.80 10.51
CA TYR A 147 13.64 4.68 10.96
C TYR A 147 13.32 3.71 9.81
N LYS A 148 12.81 4.26 8.70
CA LYS A 148 12.41 3.49 7.52
C LYS A 148 12.63 4.26 6.22
N ILE A 149 12.79 3.52 5.13
CA ILE A 149 12.79 4.04 3.75
C ILE A 149 11.68 3.35 2.99
N ARG A 150 10.84 4.12 2.29
CA ARG A 150 9.76 3.57 1.47
C ARG A 150 9.58 4.41 0.22
N LYS A 151 9.39 3.74 -0.92
CA LYS A 151 9.01 4.39 -2.18
C LYS A 151 7.65 5.08 -2.03
N GLY A 152 7.52 6.30 -2.55
CA GLY A 152 6.33 7.14 -2.39
C GLY A 152 6.27 7.94 -1.08
N GLU A 153 7.23 7.78 -0.17
CA GLU A 153 7.36 8.62 1.03
C GLU A 153 8.59 9.54 0.91
N ILE A 154 8.66 10.59 1.72
CA ILE A 154 9.88 11.40 1.86
C ILE A 154 10.90 10.65 2.71
N LEU A 155 12.20 10.88 2.48
CA LEU A 155 13.23 10.43 3.42
C LEU A 155 13.27 11.41 4.59
N GLU A 156 13.13 10.90 5.81
CA GLU A 156 13.27 11.66 7.04
C GLU A 156 14.34 11.02 7.93
N ALA A 157 15.32 11.82 8.35
CA ALA A 157 16.36 11.44 9.29
C ALA A 157 16.22 12.30 10.54
N GLU A 158 15.94 11.65 11.66
CA GLU A 158 15.80 12.29 12.96
C GLU A 158 17.12 12.94 13.40
N LYS A 159 18.24 12.31 13.01
CA LYS A 159 19.59 12.78 13.29
C LYS A 159 20.48 12.61 12.07
N VAL A 160 21.25 13.65 11.75
CA VAL A 160 22.36 13.61 10.79
C VAL A 160 23.62 14.10 11.47
N ILE A 161 24.66 13.27 11.48
CA ILE A 161 25.97 13.59 12.04
C ILE A 161 26.93 13.88 10.89
N ARG A 162 27.54 15.06 10.91
CA ARG A 162 28.56 15.51 9.96
C ARG A 162 29.75 16.07 10.73
N GLY A 163 30.79 15.25 10.89
CA GLY A 163 31.88 15.58 11.82
C GLY A 163 31.31 15.82 13.22
N ASP A 164 31.59 16.99 13.79
CA ASP A 164 31.09 17.39 15.12
C ASP A 164 29.69 18.04 15.08
N SER A 165 29.11 18.22 13.90
CA SER A 165 27.80 18.85 13.73
C SER A 165 26.68 17.81 13.76
N ILE A 166 25.60 18.11 14.49
CA ILE A 166 24.39 17.30 14.55
C ILE A 166 23.21 18.15 14.05
N GLY A 167 22.42 17.59 13.15
CA GLY A 167 21.19 18.20 12.64
C GLY A 167 20.12 17.16 12.34
N ASN A 168 19.11 17.55 11.59
CA ASN A 168 18.09 16.67 11.03
C ASN A 168 18.06 16.82 9.50
N TYR A 169 17.35 15.92 8.83
CA TYR A 169 17.24 15.97 7.39
C TYR A 169 15.89 15.46 6.92
N LYS A 170 15.31 16.14 5.94
CA LYS A 170 14.16 15.62 5.20
C LYS A 170 14.24 15.99 3.73
N THR A 171 13.72 15.14 2.86
CA THR A 171 13.60 15.46 1.44
C THR A 171 12.38 16.33 1.18
N HIS A 172 12.44 17.15 0.13
CA HIS A 172 11.32 17.99 -0.32
C HIS A 172 10.45 17.29 -1.38
N GLY A 173 10.78 16.04 -1.71
CA GLY A 173 10.07 15.21 -2.67
C GLY A 173 10.10 13.76 -2.23
N GLU A 174 9.12 13.01 -2.73
CA GLU A 174 8.97 11.59 -2.47
C GLU A 174 10.08 10.79 -3.16
N ILE A 175 10.45 9.69 -2.52
CA ILE A 175 11.39 8.72 -3.06
C ILE A 175 10.69 7.99 -4.20
N ILE A 176 11.24 8.12 -5.42
CA ILE A 176 10.71 7.50 -6.62
C ILE A 176 11.38 6.15 -6.93
N ASN A 177 12.57 5.91 -6.37
CA ASN A 177 13.27 4.65 -6.52
C ASN A 177 14.01 4.26 -5.23
N VAL A 178 13.96 2.96 -4.89
CA VAL A 178 14.69 2.33 -3.79
C VAL A 178 15.22 1.00 -4.29
N GLU A 179 16.54 0.80 -4.25
CA GLU A 179 17.19 -0.43 -4.70
C GLU A 179 18.20 -0.91 -3.66
N LEU A 180 18.14 -2.20 -3.30
CA LEU A 180 19.20 -2.85 -2.54
C LEU A 180 20.29 -3.30 -3.53
N ILE A 181 21.49 -2.73 -3.41
CA ILE A 181 22.62 -3.09 -4.25
C ILE A 181 23.28 -4.33 -3.65
N LYS A 182 23.28 -5.42 -4.41
CA LYS A 182 24.08 -6.61 -4.12
C LYS A 182 25.47 -6.41 -4.72
N ASP A 183 26.50 -6.72 -3.94
CA ASP A 183 27.88 -6.81 -4.43
C ASP A 183 28.07 -8.02 -5.36
#